data_AF-A0A953YIC2-F1
#
_entry.id   AF-A0A953YIC2-F1
#
_cell.length_a   1.000
_cell.length_b   1.000
_cell.length_c   1.000
_cell.angle_alpha   90.00
_cell.angle_beta   90.00
_cell.angle_gamma   90.00
#
_symmetry.space_group_name_H-M   'P 1'
#
loop_
_entity.id
_entity.type
_entity.pdbx_description
1 polymer ?
#
loop_
_entity_poly.entity_id
_entity_poly.type
_entity_poly.pdbx_seq_one_letter_code
_entity_poly.pdbx_strand_id
1 'polypeptide(L)' 'MSERKAGGATAYNFAYLDEQTKRMIRRVLLKAVAIPGYQVPFGGREMPLPYGWGTGGIQVTAAILGRDDTLKVID' A
#
# COMPACT_ATOMS: atom_id res chain seq x y z
N MET A 1 -0.75 -27.09 -25.68
CA MET A 1 -0.20 -26.49 -24.46
C MET A 1 -1.08 -25.29 -24.13
N SER A 2 -1.99 -25.45 -23.19
CA SER A 2 -3.10 -24.51 -22.94
C SER A 2 -2.59 -23.29 -22.18
N GLU A 3 -2.65 -22.10 -22.80
CA GLU A 3 -2.45 -20.82 -22.12
C GLU A 3 -3.52 -20.66 -21.03
N ARG A 4 -3.08 -20.59 -19.77
CA ARG A 4 -3.94 -20.12 -18.69
C ARG A 4 -4.23 -18.65 -18.93
N LYS A 5 -5.45 -18.32 -19.38
CA LYS A 5 -6.02 -16.98 -19.24
C LYS A 5 -6.00 -16.62 -17.75
N ALA A 6 -5.11 -15.72 -17.34
CA ALA A 6 -5.26 -15.02 -16.08
C ALA A 6 -6.55 -14.19 -16.17
N GLY A 7 -7.60 -14.65 -15.50
CA GLY A 7 -8.89 -13.96 -15.44
C GLY A 7 -8.76 -12.63 -14.68
N GLY A 8 -9.24 -11.54 -15.28
CA GLY A 8 -9.55 -10.28 -14.61
C GLY A 8 -8.59 -9.11 -14.85
N ALA A 9 -8.68 -8.47 -16.02
CA ALA A 9 -8.02 -7.18 -16.27
C ALA A 9 -8.76 -6.02 -15.53
N THR A 10 -8.30 -5.76 -14.30
CA THR A 10 -8.17 -4.46 -13.58
C THR A 10 -9.37 -3.50 -13.44
N ALA A 11 -10.18 -3.65 -12.38
CA ALA A 11 -11.01 -2.55 -11.84
C ALA A 11 -10.25 -1.62 -10.88
N TYR A 12 -9.05 -1.99 -10.44
CA TYR A 12 -8.27 -1.28 -9.42
C TYR A 12 -6.85 -0.97 -9.91
N ASN A 13 -6.27 0.10 -9.36
CA ASN A 13 -4.86 0.41 -9.54
C ASN A 13 -3.98 -0.70 -8.95
N PHE A 14 -2.74 -0.81 -9.43
CA PHE A 14 -1.75 -1.69 -8.82
C PHE A 14 -1.62 -1.35 -7.33
N ALA A 15 -1.63 -2.38 -6.47
CA ALA A 15 -1.66 -2.23 -5.03
C ALA A 15 -2.86 -1.42 -4.48
N TYR A 16 -4.00 -1.45 -5.17
CA TYR A 16 -5.30 -0.86 -4.80
C TYR A 16 -5.35 0.68 -4.78
N LEU A 17 -4.38 1.34 -4.13
CA LEU A 17 -4.34 2.78 -3.96
C LEU A 17 -4.12 3.52 -5.28
N ASP A 18 -4.76 4.68 -5.42
CA ASP A 18 -4.45 5.64 -6.47
C ASP A 18 -3.06 6.28 -6.28
N GLU A 19 -2.50 6.83 -7.35
CA GLU A 19 -1.15 7.40 -7.34
C GLU A 19 -1.03 8.69 -6.49
N GLN A 20 -2.13 9.41 -6.26
CA GLN A 20 -2.14 10.60 -5.41
C GLN A 20 -2.01 10.21 -3.94
N THR A 21 -2.76 9.19 -3.51
CA THR A 21 -2.68 8.60 -2.18
C THR A 21 -1.30 8.00 -1.92
N LYS A 22 -0.74 7.22 -2.86
CA LYS A 22 0.63 6.70 -2.75
C LYS A 22 1.67 7.81 -2.63
N ARG A 23 1.55 8.86 -3.46
CA ARG A 23 2.47 10.02 -3.42
C ARG A 23 2.43 10.72 -2.06
N MET A 24 1.25 10.87 -1.48
CA MET A 24 1.09 11.46 -0.15
C MET A 24 1.75 10.59 0.92
N ILE A 25 1.47 9.28 0.94
CA ILE A 25 2.08 8.34 1.89
C ILE A 25 3.61 8.34 1.75
N ARG A 26 4.14 8.30 0.53
CA ARG A 26 5.60 8.37 0.28
C ARG A 26 6.24 9.64 0.88
N ARG A 27 5.59 10.80 0.77
CA ARG A 27 6.10 12.04 1.41
C ARG A 27 6.07 11.97 2.93
N VAL A 28 5.03 11.38 3.50
CA VAL A 28 4.93 11.14 4.95
C VAL A 28 6.02 10.19 5.42
N LEU A 29 6.26 9.09 4.69
CA LEU A 29 7.34 8.15 5.00
C LEU A 29 8.71 8.82 4.97
N LEU A 30 8.98 9.68 3.98
CA LEU A 30 10.23 10.46 3.94
C LEU A 30 10.38 11.40 5.16
N LYS A 31 9.28 11.99 5.65
CA LYS A 31 9.31 12.77 6.90
C LYS A 31 9.54 11.88 8.13
N ALA A 32 8.94 10.70 8.17
CA ALA A 32 9.08 9.77 9.28
C ALA A 32 10.51 9.24 9.39
N VAL A 33 11.16 8.94 8.26
CA VAL A 33 12.58 8.55 8.20
C VAL A 33 13.48 9.71 8.64
N ALA A 34 13.18 10.94 8.21
CA ALA A 34 13.98 12.11 8.56
C ALA A 34 13.84 12.57 10.02
N ILE A 35 12.78 12.13 10.74
CA ILE A 35 12.51 12.51 12.13
C ILE A 35 12.23 11.24 12.95
N PRO A 36 13.28 10.51 13.37
CA PRO A 36 13.12 9.25 14.07
C PRO A 36 12.28 9.38 15.35
N GLY A 37 11.32 8.47 15.52
CA GLY A 37 10.42 8.44 16.68
C GLY A 37 9.23 9.41 16.61
N TYR A 38 9.19 10.34 15.64
CA TYR A 38 8.05 11.22 15.44
C TYR A 38 6.93 10.53 14.64
N GLN A 39 5.72 10.52 15.20
CA GLN A 39 4.52 9.97 14.55
C GLN A 39 4.00 10.98 13.53
N VAL A 40 4.39 10.81 12.26
CA VAL A 40 3.92 11.69 11.19
C VAL A 40 2.46 11.38 10.86
N PRO A 41 1.53 12.33 11.02
CA PRO A 41 0.14 12.11 10.63
C PRO A 41 0.03 11.98 9.11
N PHE A 42 -0.82 11.08 8.64
CA PHE A 42 -1.14 10.96 7.21
C PHE A 42 -2.63 10.76 6.97
N GLY A 43 -3.11 11.22 5.82
CA GLY A 43 -4.50 11.11 5.41
C GLY A 43 -4.83 9.70 4.92
N GLY A 44 -4.96 8.76 5.85
CA GLY A 44 -5.36 7.39 5.54
C GLY A 44 -6.70 7.33 4.80
N ARG A 45 -6.85 6.33 3.92
CA ARG A 45 -8.10 6.07 3.19
C ARG A 45 -8.84 4.90 3.79
N GLU A 46 -10.14 4.85 3.51
CA GLU A 46 -10.93 3.64 3.71
C GLU A 46 -10.36 2.53 2.82
N MET A 47 -10.09 1.40 3.47
CA MET A 47 -9.61 0.18 2.84
C MET A 47 -10.74 -0.85 2.92
N PRO A 48 -10.73 -1.91 2.08
CA PRO A 48 -11.73 -2.98 2.16
C PRO A 48 -11.50 -3.92 3.36
N LEU A 49 -11.20 -3.32 4.53
CA LEU A 49 -10.94 -3.95 5.81
C LEU A 49 -11.37 -2.99 6.94
N PRO A 50 -11.93 -3.48 8.06
CA PRO A 50 -12.29 -2.62 9.18
C PRO A 50 -11.08 -1.90 9.77
N TYR A 51 -11.29 -0.68 10.28
CA TYR A 51 -10.27 -0.04 11.10
C TYR A 51 -9.90 -0.92 12.30
N GLY A 52 -8.62 -0.92 12.67
CA GLY A 52 -8.06 -1.82 13.68
C GLY A 52 -7.49 -3.13 13.12
N TRP A 53 -7.80 -3.49 11.87
CA TRP A 53 -7.31 -4.72 11.22
C TRP A 53 -6.07 -4.49 10.35
N GLY A 54 -5.14 -3.64 10.81
CA GLY A 54 -3.88 -3.39 10.10
C GLY A 54 -3.96 -2.48 8.86
N THR A 55 -5.06 -1.74 8.67
CA THR A 55 -5.27 -0.88 7.49
C THR A 55 -4.14 0.14 7.25
N GLY A 56 -3.52 0.65 8.31
CA GLY A 56 -2.36 1.54 8.22
C GLY A 56 -1.13 0.84 7.62
N GLY A 57 -0.81 -0.37 8.10
CA GLY A 57 0.30 -1.17 7.56
C GLY A 57 0.08 -1.53 6.09
N ILE A 58 -1.16 -1.90 5.72
CA ILE A 58 -1.52 -2.22 4.34
C ILE A 58 -1.34 -1.00 3.42
N GLN A 59 -1.74 0.19 3.87
CA GLN A 59 -1.55 1.42 3.08
C GLN A 59 -0.06 1.77 2.89
N VAL A 60 0.78 1.56 3.91
CA VAL A 60 2.23 1.72 3.79
C VAL A 60 2.80 0.72 2.79
N THR A 61 2.46 -0.57 2.93
CA THR A 61 2.90 -1.62 2.00
C THR A 61 2.47 -1.31 0.57
N ALA A 62 1.21 -0.94 0.34
CA ALA A 62 0.69 -0.58 -0.98
C ALA A 62 1.39 0.63 -1.61
N ALA A 63 1.93 1.54 -0.79
CA ALA A 63 2.65 2.71 -1.29
C ALA A 63 4.11 2.40 -1.69
N ILE A 64 4.73 1.36 -1.14
CA ILE A 64 6.14 1.03 -1.39
C ILE A 64 6.35 -0.24 -2.22
N LEU A 65 5.36 -1.15 -2.29
CA LEU A 65 5.43 -2.41 -3.02
C LEU A 65 5.69 -2.17 -4.53
N GLY A 66 6.67 -2.88 -5.06
CA GLY A 66 7.01 -2.99 -6.48
C GLY A 66 6.52 -4.31 -7.09
N ARG A 67 6.55 -4.40 -8.43
CA ARG A 67 6.12 -5.61 -9.15
C ARG A 67 7.07 -6.79 -8.99
N ASP A 68 8.33 -6.51 -8.67
CA ASP A 68 9.40 -7.50 -8.54
C ASP A 68 9.70 -7.84 -7.07
N ASP A 69 8.92 -7.28 -6.13
CA ASP A 69 9.10 -7.54 -4.70
C ASP A 69 8.59 -8.92 -4.31
N THR A 70 9.31 -9.56 -3.39
CA THR A 70 8.80 -10.73 -2.65
C THR A 70 8.21 -10.26 -1.32
N LEU A 71 6.88 -10.17 -1.24
CA LEU A 71 6.18 -9.74 -0.04
C LEU A 71 5.98 -10.90 0.94
N LYS A 72 6.52 -10.78 2.16
CA LYS A 72 6.20 -11.65 3.30
C LYS A 72 5.21 -10.93 4.22
N VAL A 73 4.09 -11.59 4.52
CA VAL A 73 3.10 -11.13 5.51
C VAL A 73 3.02 -12.18 6.61
N ILE A 74 3.03 -11.74 7.86
CA ILE A 74 2.88 -12.56 9.05
C ILE A 74 2.00 -11.79 10.05
N ASP A 75 1.39 -12.53 10.96
CA ASP A 75 0.80 -12.03 12.20
C ASP A 75 1.48 -12.78 13.35
#